data_AF-A0A1F6Y2Q7-F1
#
_entry.id   AF-A0A1F6Y2Q7-F1
#
_cell.length_a   1.000
_cell.length_b   1.000
_cell.length_c   1.000
_cell.angle_alpha   90.00
_cell.angle_beta   90.00
_cell.angle_gamma   90.00
#
_symmetry.space_group_name_H-M   'P 1'
#
loop_
_entity.id
_entity.type
_entity.pdbx_description
1 polymer ?
#
loop_
_entity_poly.entity_id
_entity_poly.type
_entity_poly.pdbx_seq_one_letter_code
_entity_poly.pdbx_strand_id
1 'polypeptide(L)'
;MKIKIFLVVIIIVSIVGAYYFYNNREPIVEVENTVIEKHLDSQGLEWTDDIPGLNGYVNLNTNRSYCDNLSSVDGLKPNISWRVPTKDELLRLYKEAQSDKSIKLNSIGYWSSENYNNDIKMETVVSGDFESTGGSGYFGSSKGDNSYFGGRCVR
;
A
#
# COMPACT_ATOMS: atom_id res chain seq x y z
N MET A 1 -10.55 -56.71 6.95
CA MET A 1 -10.71 -56.04 5.64
C MET A 1 -11.37 -54.66 5.75
N LYS A 2 -12.41 -54.46 6.59
CA LYS A 2 -13.12 -53.17 6.77
C LYS A 2 -12.28 -52.02 7.37
N ILE A 3 -11.31 -52.32 8.25
CA ILE A 3 -10.45 -51.32 8.91
C ILE A 3 -9.50 -50.61 7.93
N LYS A 4 -9.00 -51.31 6.89
CA LYS A 4 -8.09 -50.72 5.90
C LYS A 4 -8.79 -49.69 5.01
N ILE A 5 -10.06 -49.93 4.66
CA ILE A 5 -10.87 -49.01 3.86
C ILE A 5 -11.16 -47.73 4.66
N PHE A 6 -11.46 -47.86 5.95
CA PHE A 6 -11.73 -46.71 6.82
C PHE A 6 -10.52 -45.78 6.97
N LEU A 7 -9.31 -46.35 7.10
CA LEU A 7 -8.06 -45.59 7.14
C LEU A 7 -7.78 -44.83 5.83
N VAL A 8 -8.04 -45.45 4.69
CA VAL A 8 -7.85 -44.81 3.37
C VAL A 8 -8.83 -43.64 3.20
N VAL A 9 -10.08 -43.79 3.61
CA VAL A 9 -11.08 -42.72 3.54
C VAL A 9 -10.69 -41.54 4.44
N ILE A 10 -10.20 -41.79 5.66
CA ILE A 10 -9.72 -40.72 6.55
C ILE A 10 -8.53 -39.97 5.94
N ILE A 11 -7.57 -40.68 5.34
CA ILE A 11 -6.41 -40.05 4.70
C ILE A 11 -6.85 -39.16 3.54
N ILE A 12 -7.77 -39.64 2.68
CA ILE A 12 -8.28 -38.85 1.55
C ILE A 12 -9.02 -37.61 2.04
N VAL A 13 -9.88 -37.73 3.05
CA VAL A 13 -10.61 -36.58 3.62
C VAL A 13 -9.66 -35.56 4.24
N SER A 14 -8.60 -36.00 4.92
CA SER A 14 -7.58 -35.11 5.49
C SER A 14 -6.77 -34.38 4.41
N ILE A 15 -6.39 -35.07 3.32
CA ILE A 15 -5.65 -34.45 2.21
C ILE A 15 -6.53 -33.43 1.48
N VAL A 16 -7.78 -33.78 1.19
CA VAL A 16 -8.73 -32.87 0.54
C VAL A 16 -9.06 -31.68 1.45
N GLY A 17 -9.26 -31.93 2.75
CA GLY A 17 -9.49 -30.87 3.73
C GLY A 17 -8.31 -29.91 3.85
N ALA A 18 -7.08 -30.43 3.90
CA ALA A 18 -5.88 -29.61 3.88
C ALA A 18 -5.74 -28.82 2.57
N TYR A 19 -5.98 -29.46 1.42
CA TYR A 19 -5.93 -28.81 0.11
C TYR A 19 -6.92 -27.66 -0.01
N TYR A 20 -8.17 -27.86 0.44
CA TYR A 20 -9.17 -26.80 0.49
C TYR A 20 -8.79 -25.70 1.49
N PHE A 21 -8.25 -26.05 2.65
CA PHE A 21 -7.80 -25.07 3.65
C PHE A 21 -6.64 -24.20 3.16
N TYR A 22 -5.67 -24.80 2.45
CA TYR A 22 -4.52 -24.07 1.90
C TYR A 22 -4.91 -23.17 0.72
N ASN A 23 -5.82 -23.60 -0.15
CA ASN A 23 -6.18 -22.84 -1.35
C ASN A 23 -7.27 -21.78 -1.12
N ASN A 24 -8.08 -21.91 -0.06
CA ASN A 24 -9.11 -20.93 0.29
C ASN A 24 -8.70 -19.97 1.43
N ARG A 25 -7.44 -19.99 1.87
CA ARG A 25 -6.92 -18.88 2.66
C ARG A 25 -6.78 -17.68 1.75
N GLU A 26 -7.71 -16.73 1.86
CA GLU A 26 -7.39 -15.34 1.52
C GLU A 26 -6.11 -14.97 2.29
N PRO A 27 -5.16 -14.26 1.68
CA PRO A 27 -3.96 -13.83 2.38
C PRO A 27 -4.40 -12.93 3.53
N ILE A 28 -4.46 -13.52 4.73
CA ILE A 28 -4.45 -12.76 5.97
C ILE A 28 -3.07 -12.14 5.99
N VAL A 29 -2.97 -10.92 5.48
CA VAL A 29 -1.88 -10.02 5.82
C VAL A 29 -2.05 -9.84 7.32
N GLU A 30 -1.31 -10.61 8.10
CA GLU A 30 -1.00 -10.20 9.46
C GLU A 30 -0.37 -8.82 9.29
N VAL A 31 -1.16 -7.79 9.57
CA VAL A 31 -0.66 -6.44 9.77
C VAL A 31 0.17 -6.56 11.03
N GLU A 32 1.42 -6.99 10.87
CA GLU A 32 2.42 -6.87 11.90
C GLU A 32 2.40 -5.40 12.28
N ASN A 33 2.03 -5.11 13.54
CA ASN A 33 1.73 -3.79 14.10
C ASN A 33 2.97 -2.88 14.19
N THR A 34 3.84 -2.90 13.18
CA THR A 34 5.19 -2.35 13.21
C THR A 34 5.49 -1.62 11.90
N VAL A 35 4.77 -0.55 11.62
CA VAL A 35 5.33 0.56 10.83
C VAL A 35 5.04 1.86 11.56
N ILE A 36 6.04 2.40 12.25
CA ILE A 36 5.93 3.69 12.93
C ILE A 36 7.26 4.45 12.89
N GLU A 37 8.00 4.42 11.79
CA GLU A 37 8.87 5.55 11.48
C GLU A 37 7.98 6.61 10.81
N LYS A 38 7.94 7.79 11.43
CA LYS A 38 7.11 8.93 11.05
C LYS A 38 8.02 10.11 10.82
N HIS A 39 7.83 10.81 9.71
CA HIS A 39 8.48 12.09 9.49
C HIS A 39 7.43 13.17 9.25
N LEU A 40 7.80 14.39 9.63
CA LEU A 40 7.03 15.59 9.35
C LEU A 40 7.63 16.26 8.12
N ASP A 41 6.79 16.59 7.14
CA ASP A 41 7.23 17.41 6.00
C ASP A 41 7.34 18.89 6.40
N SER A 42 7.80 19.73 5.47
CA SER A 42 7.95 21.18 5.69
C SER A 42 6.64 21.92 6.00
N GLN A 43 5.47 21.31 5.76
CA GLN A 43 4.14 21.85 6.06
C GLN A 43 3.56 21.28 7.36
N GLY A 44 4.30 20.39 8.04
CA GLY A 44 3.85 19.72 9.26
C GLY A 44 2.89 18.56 9.00
N LEU A 45 2.81 18.05 7.76
CA LEU A 45 2.10 16.81 7.48
C LEU A 45 2.91 15.62 7.98
N GLU A 46 2.25 14.69 8.63
CA GLU A 46 2.87 13.45 9.08
C GLU A 46 2.75 12.39 8.00
N TRP A 47 3.88 11.75 7.68
CA TRP A 47 3.96 10.72 6.67
C TRP A 47 4.33 9.38 7.29
N THR A 48 3.69 8.31 6.82
CA THR A 48 4.18 6.96 7.07
C THR A 48 5.39 6.68 6.22
N ASP A 49 6.18 5.68 6.59
CA ASP A 49 7.00 4.95 5.64
C ASP A 49 6.15 4.16 4.63
N ASP A 50 6.83 3.49 3.70
CA ASP A 50 6.20 2.63 2.72
C ASP A 50 5.40 1.52 3.42
N ILE A 51 4.19 1.25 2.91
CA ILE A 51 3.29 0.24 3.48
C ILE A 51 3.99 -1.14 3.49
N PRO A 52 3.95 -1.88 4.61
CA PRO A 52 4.53 -3.20 4.68
C PRO A 52 3.75 -4.15 3.75
N GLY A 53 4.47 -4.76 2.80
CA GLY A 53 3.89 -5.53 1.68
C GLY A 53 5.00 -6.06 0.75
N LEU A 54 4.67 -6.47 -0.49
CA LEU A 54 5.60 -7.00 -1.52
C LEU A 54 6.75 -6.02 -1.86
N ASN A 55 7.71 -5.84 -0.97
CA ASN A 55 8.77 -4.82 -1.02
C ASN A 55 8.24 -3.37 -1.12
N GLY A 56 7.14 -3.04 -0.42
CA GLY A 56 6.57 -1.67 -0.40
C GLY A 56 5.58 -1.37 -1.52
N TYR A 57 5.30 -2.35 -2.39
CA TYR A 57 4.38 -2.20 -3.52
C TYR A 57 3.01 -2.79 -3.23
N VAL A 58 1.98 -2.00 -3.47
CA VAL A 58 0.57 -2.34 -3.23
C VAL A 58 -0.30 -1.82 -4.36
N ASN A 59 -1.45 -2.46 -4.58
CA ASN A 59 -2.49 -1.86 -5.40
C ASN A 59 -3.21 -0.75 -4.63
N LEU A 60 -4.01 0.04 -5.32
CA LEU A 60 -4.62 1.21 -4.72
C LEU A 60 -5.64 0.87 -3.62
N ASN A 61 -6.47 -0.15 -3.81
CA ASN A 61 -7.50 -0.51 -2.82
C ASN A 61 -6.86 -1.00 -1.52
N THR A 62 -5.75 -1.75 -1.61
CA THR A 62 -4.94 -2.13 -0.46
C THR A 62 -4.34 -0.90 0.21
N ASN A 63 -3.81 0.06 -0.55
CA ASN A 63 -3.28 1.32 0.00
C ASN A 63 -4.36 2.12 0.75
N ARG A 64 -5.53 2.33 0.13
CA ARG A 64 -6.68 3.02 0.75
C ARG A 64 -7.11 2.33 2.03
N SER A 65 -7.33 1.01 1.97
CA SER A 65 -7.74 0.22 3.13
C SER A 65 -6.72 0.31 4.26
N TYR A 66 -5.43 0.32 3.93
CA TYR A 66 -4.36 0.47 4.93
C TYR A 66 -4.38 1.87 5.58
N CYS A 67 -4.50 2.93 4.78
CA CYS A 67 -4.59 4.30 5.33
C CYS A 67 -5.84 4.48 6.20
N ASP A 68 -6.99 3.94 5.78
CA ASP A 68 -8.22 4.01 6.57
C ASP A 68 -8.07 3.25 7.90
N ASN A 69 -7.48 2.06 7.86
CA ASN A 69 -7.27 1.22 9.05
C ASN A 69 -6.17 1.74 9.98
N LEU A 70 -5.18 2.50 9.49
CA LEU A 70 -4.20 3.17 10.35
C LEU A 70 -4.86 4.12 11.35
N SER A 71 -6.01 4.71 10.99
CA SER A 71 -6.80 5.56 11.89
C SER A 71 -7.43 4.78 13.05
N SER A 72 -7.45 3.45 12.99
CA SER A 72 -7.99 2.55 14.03
C SER A 72 -6.91 1.96 14.95
N VAL A 73 -5.62 2.23 14.70
CA VAL A 73 -4.52 1.78 15.55
C VAL A 73 -4.40 2.68 16.79
N ASP A 74 -4.45 2.07 17.98
CA ASP A 74 -4.35 2.75 19.27
C ASP A 74 -3.10 3.65 19.37
N GLY A 75 -3.27 4.88 19.86
CA GLY A 75 -2.18 5.84 20.11
C GLY A 75 -2.01 6.96 19.08
N LEU A 76 -2.81 6.98 18.01
CA LEU A 76 -2.87 8.06 17.02
C LEU A 76 -4.02 9.03 17.39
N LYS A 77 -3.76 10.34 17.42
CA LYS A 77 -4.76 11.37 17.81
C LYS A 77 -6.11 11.15 17.07
N PRO A 78 -7.26 11.16 17.77
CA PRO A 78 -8.56 10.78 17.22
C PRO A 78 -9.19 11.78 16.23
N ASN A 79 -8.51 12.88 15.89
CA ASN A 79 -9.10 13.98 15.11
C ASN A 79 -8.52 14.17 13.70
N ILE A 80 -7.51 13.37 13.30
CA ILE A 80 -6.99 13.42 11.91
C ILE A 80 -6.71 12.00 11.44
N SER A 81 -7.58 11.53 10.53
CA SER A 81 -7.48 10.23 9.90
C SER A 81 -6.36 10.21 8.86
N TRP A 82 -5.60 9.12 8.84
CA TRP A 82 -4.65 8.84 7.77
C TRP A 82 -5.40 8.65 6.44
N ARG A 83 -4.79 9.12 5.36
CA ARG A 83 -5.37 9.01 4.01
C ARG A 83 -4.28 8.81 2.96
N VAL A 84 -4.72 8.40 1.77
CA VAL A 84 -3.86 8.44 0.58
C VAL A 84 -3.51 9.91 0.26
N PRO A 85 -2.25 10.23 -0.03
CA PRO A 85 -1.81 11.59 -0.30
C PRO A 85 -2.38 12.12 -1.62
N THR A 86 -2.52 13.43 -1.71
CA THR A 86 -2.84 14.15 -2.95
C THR A 86 -1.62 14.19 -3.86
N LYS A 87 -1.83 14.56 -5.12
CA LYS A 87 -0.77 14.73 -6.12
C LYS A 87 0.23 15.79 -5.67
N ASP A 88 -0.28 16.92 -5.18
CA ASP A 88 0.56 18.05 -4.75
C ASP A 88 1.38 17.74 -3.50
N GLU A 89 0.82 16.97 -2.57
CA GLU A 89 1.56 16.49 -1.39
C GLU A 89 2.70 15.56 -1.78
N LEU A 90 2.47 14.60 -2.68
CA LEU A 90 3.53 13.73 -3.20
C LEU A 90 4.59 14.52 -3.96
N LEU A 91 4.19 15.49 -4.77
CA LEU A 91 5.11 16.34 -5.52
C LEU A 91 6.05 17.10 -4.58
N ARG A 92 5.50 17.64 -3.50
CA ARG A 92 6.28 18.33 -2.48
C ARG A 92 7.22 17.35 -1.76
N LEU A 93 6.73 16.20 -1.32
CA LEU A 93 7.53 15.17 -0.67
C LEU A 93 8.73 14.75 -1.52
N TYR A 94 8.50 14.55 -2.82
CA TYR A 94 9.54 14.22 -3.79
C TYR A 94 10.55 15.36 -4.01
N LYS A 95 10.14 16.64 -3.93
CA LYS A 95 11.07 17.78 -3.94
C LYS A 95 11.91 17.85 -2.66
N GLU A 96 11.29 17.61 -1.52
CA GLU A 96 11.98 17.59 -0.22
C GLU A 96 13.02 16.47 -0.17
N ALA A 97 12.70 15.28 -0.69
CA ALA A 97 13.61 14.14 -0.76
C ALA A 97 14.85 14.37 -1.65
N GLN A 98 14.83 15.36 -2.55
CA GLN A 98 16.04 15.76 -3.29
C GLN A 98 17.07 16.45 -2.39
N SER A 99 16.59 17.20 -1.39
CA SER A 99 17.42 17.92 -0.42
C SER A 99 17.66 17.14 0.87
N ASP A 100 16.69 16.35 1.32
CA ASP A 100 16.75 15.57 2.55
C ASP A 100 16.83 14.08 2.22
N LYS A 101 18.05 13.54 2.35
CA LYS A 101 18.34 12.13 2.07
C LYS A 101 17.77 11.15 3.11
N SER A 102 17.22 11.65 4.22
CA SER A 102 16.52 10.81 5.18
C SER A 102 15.16 10.32 4.64
N ILE A 103 14.54 11.09 3.73
CA ILE A 103 13.30 10.73 3.06
C ILE A 103 13.61 9.72 1.95
N LYS A 104 13.36 8.44 2.22
CA LYS A 104 13.53 7.36 1.24
C LYS A 104 12.24 7.19 0.45
N LEU A 105 12.32 7.43 -0.85
CA LEU A 105 11.22 7.25 -1.79
C LEU A 105 11.60 6.21 -2.85
N ASN A 106 10.62 5.41 -3.28
CA ASN A 106 10.81 4.53 -4.41
C ASN A 106 10.80 5.29 -5.75
N SER A 107 11.42 4.69 -6.77
CA SER A 107 11.55 5.28 -8.10
C SER A 107 10.32 5.06 -8.99
N ILE A 108 9.50 4.05 -8.71
CA ILE A 108 8.36 3.72 -9.57
C ILE A 108 7.12 4.59 -9.32
N GLY A 109 7.08 5.30 -8.19
CA GLY A 109 6.02 6.24 -7.85
C GLY A 109 5.09 5.74 -6.74
N TYR A 110 4.29 6.69 -6.22
CA TYR A 110 3.28 6.46 -5.20
C TYR A 110 1.89 6.78 -5.70
N TRP A 111 0.91 6.07 -5.15
CA TRP A 111 -0.50 6.33 -5.41
C TRP A 111 -0.96 7.68 -4.85
N SER A 112 -1.66 8.43 -5.68
CA SER A 112 -2.39 9.63 -5.27
C SER A 112 -3.88 9.32 -5.05
N SER A 113 -4.55 10.14 -4.25
CA SER A 113 -6.01 10.13 -4.08
C SER A 113 -6.76 10.76 -5.28
N GLU A 114 -6.04 11.32 -6.25
CA GLU A 114 -6.61 12.00 -7.41
C GLU A 114 -6.70 11.11 -8.65
N ASN A 115 -7.81 11.22 -9.38
CA ASN A 115 -7.96 10.60 -10.70
C ASN A 115 -7.06 11.27 -11.74
N TYR A 116 -6.51 10.48 -12.65
CA TYR A 116 -5.68 10.99 -13.72
C TYR A 116 -6.54 11.72 -14.76
N ASN A 117 -6.27 13.01 -15.00
CA ASN A 117 -7.00 13.84 -15.98
C ASN A 117 -8.53 13.78 -15.84
N ASN A 118 -9.04 13.63 -14.60
CA ASN A 118 -10.47 13.43 -14.30
C ASN A 118 -11.10 12.15 -14.87
N ASP A 119 -10.31 11.20 -15.38
CA ASP A 119 -10.82 9.88 -15.76
C ASP A 119 -10.97 9.02 -14.49
N ILE A 120 -12.22 8.81 -14.07
CA ILE A 120 -12.57 7.99 -12.90
C ILE A 120 -12.13 6.52 -13.01
N LYS A 121 -11.67 6.08 -14.19
CA LYS A 121 -11.15 4.73 -14.42
C LYS A 121 -9.63 4.65 -14.30
N MET A 122 -8.95 5.79 -14.19
CA MET A 122 -7.50 5.87 -14.09
C MET A 122 -7.08 6.71 -12.88
N GLU A 123 -6.18 6.15 -12.09
CA GLU A 123 -5.72 6.75 -10.85
C GLU A 123 -4.32 7.34 -11.08
N THR A 124 -4.02 8.46 -10.43
CA THR A 124 -2.75 9.17 -10.61
C THR A 124 -1.66 8.50 -9.80
N VAL A 125 -0.51 8.30 -10.44
CA VAL A 125 0.75 7.90 -9.81
C VAL A 125 1.75 9.02 -9.97
N VAL A 126 2.40 9.42 -8.88
CA VAL A 126 3.44 10.46 -8.89
C VAL A 126 4.80 9.83 -8.66
N SER A 127 5.79 10.13 -9.50
CA SER A 127 7.19 9.75 -9.27
C SER A 127 8.17 10.94 -9.37
N GLY A 128 9.37 10.74 -8.81
CA GLY A 128 10.39 11.76 -8.63
C GLY A 128 11.21 12.13 -9.86
N ASP A 129 10.80 11.76 -11.07
CA ASP A 129 11.51 12.13 -12.31
C ASP A 129 11.24 13.61 -12.68
N PHE A 130 11.85 14.54 -11.94
CA PHE A 130 11.69 15.98 -12.15
C PHE A 130 12.49 16.53 -13.33
N GLU A 131 13.68 15.97 -13.60
CA GLU A 131 14.58 16.47 -14.65
C GLU A 131 13.95 16.31 -16.04
N SER A 132 13.31 15.17 -16.29
CA SER A 132 12.63 14.88 -17.56
C SER A 132 11.29 15.61 -17.72
N THR A 133 10.73 16.13 -16.63
CA THR A 133 9.38 16.75 -16.58
C THR A 133 9.40 18.25 -16.29
N GLY A 134 10.58 18.88 -16.33
CA GLY A 134 10.72 20.32 -16.10
C GLY A 134 10.28 20.76 -14.70
N GLY A 135 10.53 19.93 -13.67
CA GLY A 135 10.22 20.26 -12.28
C GLY A 135 8.78 19.97 -11.84
N SER A 136 7.98 19.35 -12.72
CA SER A 136 6.60 18.97 -12.41
C SER A 136 6.48 17.58 -11.79
N GLY A 137 7.53 16.75 -11.81
CA GLY A 137 7.43 15.33 -11.43
C GLY A 137 6.72 14.53 -12.53
N TYR A 138 7.02 13.24 -12.66
CA TYR A 138 6.34 12.40 -13.64
C TYR A 138 4.99 11.93 -13.07
N PHE A 139 3.94 12.18 -13.86
CA PHE A 139 2.57 11.78 -13.55
C PHE A 139 2.14 10.67 -14.48
N GLY A 140 2.11 9.44 -13.95
CA GLY A 140 1.56 8.28 -14.63
C GLY A 140 0.07 8.12 -14.34
N SER A 141 -0.59 7.29 -15.15
CA SER A 141 -1.96 6.84 -14.94
C SER A 141 -1.97 5.32 -14.84
N SER A 142 -2.73 4.76 -13.90
CA SER A 142 -2.95 3.31 -13.90
C SER A 142 -4.36 2.90 -13.47
N LYS A 143 -4.78 1.71 -13.90
CA LYS A 143 -5.99 1.06 -13.40
C LYS A 143 -5.68 0.49 -12.01
N GLY A 144 -6.17 1.19 -10.99
CA GLY A 144 -5.79 1.02 -9.57
C GLY A 144 -5.75 -0.42 -9.03
N ASP A 145 -6.58 -1.32 -9.56
CA ASP A 145 -6.72 -2.69 -9.06
C ASP A 145 -5.70 -3.68 -9.63
N ASN A 146 -5.14 -3.41 -10.83
CA ASN A 146 -4.28 -4.33 -11.57
C ASN A 146 -2.82 -3.86 -11.64
N SER A 147 -2.44 -2.86 -10.86
CA SER A 147 -1.09 -2.32 -10.84
C SER A 147 -0.59 -2.13 -9.42
N TYR A 148 0.73 -2.12 -9.28
CA TYR A 148 1.40 -2.08 -7.98
C TYR A 148 2.40 -0.93 -8.00
N PHE A 149 2.23 -0.01 -7.05
CA PHE A 149 3.08 1.16 -6.83
C PHE A 149 3.34 1.31 -5.34
N GLY A 150 4.19 2.26 -4.96
CA GLY A 150 4.41 2.61 -3.57
C GLY A 150 3.11 2.93 -2.85
N GLY A 151 2.89 2.29 -1.71
CA GLY A 151 1.86 2.67 -0.76
C GLY A 151 2.43 3.58 0.31
N ARG A 152 1.77 4.70 0.59
CA ARG A 152 2.12 5.61 1.69
C ARG A 152 0.88 6.40 2.11
N CYS A 153 0.80 6.75 3.39
CA CYS A 153 -0.29 7.54 3.94
C CYS A 153 0.23 8.87 4.51
N VAL A 154 -0.65 9.87 4.51
CA VAL A 154 -0.39 11.20 5.06
C VAL A 154 -1.53 11.63 5.98
N ARG A 155 -1.25 12.52 6.95
CA ARG A 155 -2.25 13.20 7.77
C ARG A 155 -1.83 14.61 8.17
#